data_AF-A0AAJ6T1D9-F1
#
_entry.id   AF-A0AAJ6T1D9-F1
#
_cell.length_a   1.000
_cell.length_b   1.000
_cell.length_c   1.000
_cell.angle_alpha   90.00
_cell.angle_beta   90.00
_cell.angle_gamma   90.00
#
_symmetry.space_group_name_H-M   'P 1'
#
loop_
_entity.id
_entity.type
_entity.pdbx_description
1 polymer ?
#
loop_
_entity_poly.entity_id
_entity_poly.type
_entity_poly.pdbx_seq_one_letter_code
_entity_poly.pdbx_strand_id
1 'polypeptide(L)'
;MEAPRSLIQPPTYGSQITILSIDGGGIRGIIPGTILFFLESELQKLDGADARVADYFDVISGTSTGGLVTAMLAAPNKQNRPFFAAKDINDF
;
A
#
# COMPACT_ATOMS: atom_id res chain seq x y z
N MET A 1 33.51 8.55 -14.55
CA MET A 1 33.27 7.86 -13.27
C MET A 1 31.79 7.58 -13.20
N GLU A 2 31.36 6.32 -13.25
CA GLU A 2 29.95 5.96 -13.02
C GLU A 2 29.59 6.32 -11.58
N ALA A 3 28.45 7.01 -11.39
CA ALA A 3 27.92 7.26 -10.07
C ALA A 3 27.56 5.91 -9.40
N PRO A 4 27.80 5.74 -8.09
CA PRO A 4 27.46 4.51 -7.40
C PRO A 4 25.96 4.25 -7.58
N ARG A 5 25.60 3.03 -8.03
CA ARG A 5 24.19 2.61 -8.10
C ARG A 5 23.57 2.79 -6.71
N SER A 6 22.62 3.72 -6.61
CA SER A 6 21.79 3.84 -5.41
C SER A 6 21.14 2.49 -5.14
N LEU A 7 21.39 1.93 -3.95
CA LEU A 7 20.80 0.66 -3.51
C LEU A 7 19.29 0.79 -3.25
N ILE A 8 18.79 2.03 -3.16
CA ILE A 8 17.39 2.34 -2.88
C ILE A 8 16.80 2.94 -4.17
N GLN A 9 15.65 2.40 -4.59
CA GLN A 9 14.90 3.00 -5.69
C GLN A 9 14.60 4.47 -5.36
N PRO A 10 14.74 5.39 -6.32
CA PRO A 10 14.33 6.77 -6.11
C PRO A 10 12.84 6.84 -5.77
N PRO A 11 12.38 7.85 -5.00
CA PRO A 11 10.97 8.06 -4.75
C PRO A 11 10.14 8.03 -6.03
N THR A 12 9.01 7.35 -6.00
CA THR A 12 8.08 7.26 -7.13
C THR A 12 7.49 8.64 -7.43
N TYR A 13 7.27 9.45 -6.38
CA TYR A 13 6.78 10.83 -6.49
C TYR A 13 7.51 11.79 -5.55
N GLY A 14 7.94 12.94 -6.07
CA GLY A 14 8.58 14.00 -5.28
C GLY A 14 10.00 13.66 -4.82
N SER A 15 10.42 14.21 -3.67
CA SER A 15 11.77 14.06 -3.11
C SER A 15 11.83 13.24 -1.82
N GLN A 16 10.70 12.71 -1.37
CA GLN A 16 10.57 11.98 -0.11
C GLN A 16 10.19 10.52 -0.38
N ILE A 17 10.83 9.59 0.35
CA ILE A 17 10.45 8.18 0.32
C ILE A 17 9.27 7.96 1.27
N THR A 18 8.20 7.34 0.79
CA THR A 18 7.01 7.03 1.59
C THR A 18 6.94 5.54 1.94
N ILE A 19 6.76 5.24 3.24
CA ILE A 19 6.75 3.87 3.75
C ILE A 19 5.47 3.63 4.56
N LEU A 20 4.75 2.56 4.23
CA LEU A 20 3.61 2.04 4.99
C LEU A 20 4.01 0.74 5.68
N SER A 21 3.86 0.66 7.01
CA SER A 21 4.08 -0.56 7.78
C SER A 21 2.80 -1.00 8.49
N ILE A 22 2.46 -2.29 8.37
CA ILE A 22 1.23 -2.88 8.90
C ILE A 22 1.58 -4.00 9.89
N ASP A 23 1.24 -3.80 11.16
CA ASP A 23 1.48 -4.78 12.20
C ASP A 23 0.60 -6.03 12.06
N GLY A 24 1.12 -7.15 12.56
CA GLY A 24 0.34 -8.39 12.72
C GLY A 24 -0.66 -8.29 13.87
N GLY A 25 -1.72 -9.08 13.81
CA GLY A 25 -2.74 -9.05 14.87
C GLY A 25 -3.78 -10.16 14.82
N GLY A 26 -3.67 -11.13 13.91
CA GLY A 26 -4.72 -12.12 13.68
C GLY A 26 -6.00 -11.39 13.24
N ILE A 27 -7.12 -11.75 13.87
CA ILE A 27 -8.42 -11.10 13.60
C ILE A 27 -8.41 -9.57 13.84
N ARG A 28 -7.48 -9.05 14.66
CA ARG A 28 -7.33 -7.60 14.87
C ARG A 28 -6.81 -6.86 13.63
N GLY A 29 -6.46 -7.56 12.56
CA GLY A 29 -6.17 -6.97 11.25
C GLY A 29 -7.30 -6.08 10.70
N ILE A 30 -8.54 -6.26 11.19
CA ILE A 30 -9.67 -5.37 10.88
C ILE A 30 -9.43 -3.91 11.32
N ILE A 31 -8.61 -3.67 12.35
CA ILE A 31 -8.28 -2.32 12.83
C ILE A 31 -7.45 -1.57 11.77
N PRO A 32 -6.25 -2.05 11.37
CA PRO A 32 -5.52 -1.40 10.27
C PRO A 32 -6.27 -1.47 8.94
N GLY A 33 -7.04 -2.52 8.66
CA GLY A 33 -7.89 -2.59 7.45
C GLY A 33 -8.90 -1.44 7.37
N THR A 34 -9.56 -1.11 8.48
CA THR A 34 -10.50 0.03 8.55
C THR A 34 -9.79 1.38 8.38
N ILE A 35 -8.59 1.54 8.96
CA ILE A 35 -7.78 2.76 8.80
C ILE A 35 -7.34 2.92 7.33
N LEU A 36 -6.91 1.83 6.69
CA LEU A 36 -6.50 1.82 5.28
C LEU A 36 -7.67 2.12 4.34
N PHE A 37 -8.86 1.59 4.64
CA PHE A 37 -10.07 1.94 3.90
C PHE A 37 -10.35 3.44 3.97
N PHE A 38 -10.31 4.03 5.17
CA PHE A 38 -10.50 5.47 5.33
C PHE A 38 -9.45 6.27 4.56
N LEU A 39 -8.17 5.92 4.73
CA LEU A 39 -7.06 6.57 4.02
C LEU A 39 -7.24 6.53 2.50
N GLU A 40 -7.50 5.36 1.93
CA GLU A 40 -7.70 5.21 0.48
C GLU A 40 -8.92 6.02 -0.01
N SER A 41 -9.99 6.09 0.79
CA SER A 41 -11.16 6.90 0.45
C SER A 41 -10.86 8.39 0.40
N GLU A 42 -10.00 8.91 1.29
CA GLU A 42 -9.58 10.32 1.26
C GLU A 42 -8.68 10.60 0.06
N LEU A 43 -7.76 9.69 -0.28
CA LEU A 43 -6.93 9.79 -1.49
C LEU A 43 -7.80 9.79 -2.75
N GLN A 44 -8.82 8.94 -2.81
CA GLN A 44 -9.76 8.89 -3.93
C GLN A 44 -10.60 10.17 -4.09
N LYS A 45 -10.92 10.87 -2.99
CA LYS A 45 -11.59 12.18 -3.07
C LYS A 45 -10.69 13.25 -3.68
N LEU A 46 -9.38 13.16 -3.46
CA LEU A 46 -8.40 14.13 -3.96
C LEU A 46 -8.02 13.85 -5.41
N ASP A 47 -7.72 12.59 -5.74
CA ASP A 47 -7.05 12.23 -6.99
C ASP A 47 -7.89 11.32 -7.91
N GLY A 48 -9.08 10.91 -7.47
CA GLY A 48 -10.06 10.15 -8.25
C GLY A 48 -10.27 8.70 -7.79
N ALA A 49 -11.38 8.09 -8.24
CA ALA A 49 -11.86 6.79 -7.76
C ALA A 49 -10.89 5.60 -8.01
N ASP A 50 -9.95 5.76 -8.95
CA ASP A 50 -8.97 4.71 -9.27
C ASP A 50 -7.72 4.77 -8.40
N ALA A 51 -7.54 5.81 -7.58
CA ALA A 51 -6.43 5.91 -6.63
C ALA A 51 -6.42 4.72 -5.66
N ARG A 52 -5.24 4.16 -5.42
CA ARG A 52 -5.00 3.05 -4.50
C ARG A 52 -3.84 3.36 -3.57
N VAL A 53 -3.83 2.75 -2.39
CA VAL A 53 -2.72 2.89 -1.42
C VAL A 53 -1.34 2.68 -2.07
N ALA A 54 -1.22 1.66 -2.94
CA ALA A 54 0.03 1.34 -3.63
C ALA A 54 0.56 2.42 -4.60
N ASP A 55 -0.25 3.41 -4.96
CA ASP A 55 0.18 4.51 -5.83
C ASP A 55 1.00 5.57 -5.07
N TYR A 56 0.87 5.61 -3.74
CA TYR A 56 1.41 6.67 -2.90
C TYR A 56 2.58 6.22 -2.02
N PHE A 57 2.77 4.90 -1.86
CA PHE A 57 3.80 4.32 -1.00
C PHE A 57 4.87 3.60 -1.82
N ASP A 58 6.11 4.06 -1.73
CA ASP A 58 7.27 3.42 -2.35
C ASP A 58 7.54 2.03 -1.75
N VAL A 59 7.26 1.87 -0.46
CA VAL A 59 7.42 0.62 0.27
C VAL A 59 6.18 0.33 1.11
N ILE A 60 5.64 -0.88 0.95
CA ILE A 60 4.60 -1.42 1.83
C ILE A 60 5.17 -2.68 2.48
N SER A 61 5.15 -2.72 3.81
CA SER A 61 5.60 -3.85 4.61
C SER A 61 4.53 -4.29 5.58
N GLY A 62 4.49 -5.58 5.90
CA GLY A 62 3.62 -6.08 6.95
C GLY A 62 4.04 -7.46 7.45
N THR A 63 3.68 -7.76 8.70
CA THR A 63 4.01 -9.05 9.34
C THR A 63 2.73 -9.83 9.67
N SER A 64 2.74 -11.15 9.48
CA SER A 64 1.57 -12.01 9.74
C SER A 64 0.35 -11.53 8.94
N THR A 65 -0.79 -11.27 9.60
CA THR A 65 -1.98 -10.70 8.95
C THR A 65 -1.70 -9.37 8.26
N GLY A 66 -0.80 -8.53 8.80
CA GLY A 66 -0.36 -7.32 8.12
C GLY A 66 0.36 -7.63 6.79
N GLY A 67 1.12 -8.72 6.73
CA GLY A 67 1.78 -9.18 5.50
C GLY A 67 0.79 -9.71 4.45
N LEU A 68 -0.30 -10.36 4.87
CA LEU A 68 -1.39 -10.74 3.98
C LEU A 68 -2.07 -9.49 3.39
N VAL A 69 -2.37 -8.49 4.23
CA VAL A 69 -2.92 -7.20 3.78
C VAL A 69 -1.96 -6.51 2.80
N THR A 70 -0.66 -6.49 3.10
CA THR A 70 0.36 -5.97 2.17
C THR A 70 0.30 -6.68 0.82
N ALA A 71 0.21 -8.02 0.80
CA ALA A 71 0.12 -8.78 -0.44
C ALA A 71 -1.15 -8.44 -1.24
N MET A 72 -2.30 -8.30 -0.57
CA MET A 72 -3.57 -7.92 -1.21
C MET A 72 -3.50 -6.53 -1.86
N LEU A 73 -2.87 -5.56 -1.19
CA LEU A 73 -2.74 -4.19 -1.65
C LEU A 73 -1.65 -3.98 -2.71
N ALA A 74 -0.63 -4.83 -2.77
CA ALA A 74 0.53 -4.65 -3.65
C ALA A 74 0.59 -5.61 -4.84
N ALA A 75 -0.08 -6.77 -4.77
CA ALA A 75 -0.04 -7.75 -5.85
C ALA A 75 -0.74 -7.22 -7.12
N PRO A 76 -0.07 -7.23 -8.29
CA PRO A 76 -0.65 -6.70 -9.52
C PRO A 76 -1.65 -7.68 -10.14
N ASN A 77 -2.79 -7.15 -10.58
CA ASN A 77 -3.76 -7.84 -11.41
C ASN A 77 -3.35 -7.81 -12.90
N LYS A 78 -4.21 -8.31 -13.80
CA LYS A 78 -3.94 -8.36 -15.25
C LYS A 78 -3.75 -6.99 -15.90
N GLN A 79 -4.23 -5.93 -15.25
CA GLN A 79 -4.10 -4.54 -15.67
C GLN A 79 -2.93 -3.82 -14.98
N ASN A 80 -2.08 -4.56 -14.27
CA ASN A 80 -0.97 -4.02 -13.49
C ASN A 80 -1.40 -2.99 -12.42
N ARG A 81 -2.58 -3.21 -11.83
CA ARG A 81 -3.11 -2.46 -10.67
C ARG A 81 -3.23 -3.39 -9.46
N PRO A 82 -3.30 -2.88 -8.22
CA PRO A 82 -3.59 -3.71 -7.05
C PRO A 82 -4.79 -4.64 -7.25
N PHE A 83 -4.66 -5.89 -6.81
CA PHE A 83 -5.73 -6.88 -6.88
C PHE A 83 -6.94 -6.48 -6.02
N PHE A 84 -6.69 -5.93 -4.83
CA PHE A 84 -7.71 -5.49 -3.89
C PHE A 84 -7.63 -3.99 -3.65
N ALA A 85 -8.79 -3.36 -3.46
CA ALA A 85 -8.88 -2.02 -2.88
C ALA A 85 -8.89 -2.14 -1.35
N ALA A 86 -8.58 -1.05 -0.64
CA ALA A 86 -8.50 -1.08 0.83
C ALA A 86 -9.86 -1.40 1.50
N LYS A 87 -10.97 -1.07 0.85
CA LYS A 87 -12.32 -1.44 1.30
C LYS A 87 -12.57 -2.94 1.36
N ASP A 88 -11.85 -3.73 0.53
CA ASP A 88 -12.07 -5.17 0.39
C ASP A 88 -11.31 -5.97 1.47
N ILE A 89 -10.44 -5.32 2.25
CA ILE A 89 -9.56 -5.98 3.25
C ILE A 89 -10.36 -6.65 4.36
N ASN A 90 -11.45 -6.03 4.81
CA ASN A 90 -12.21 -6.50 5.97
C ASN A 90 -13.16 -7.66 5.63
N ASP A 91 -13.34 -7.96 4.34
CA ASP A 91 -14.22 -9.03 3.86
C ASP A 91 -13.49 -10.37 3.66
N PHE A 92 -12.18 -10.41 3.97
CA PHE A 92 -11.33 -11.59 3.96
C PHE A 92 -11.33 -12.32 5.31
#